data_AF-A0A1E1MS31-F1
#
_entry.id   AF-A0A1E1MS31-F1
#
_cell.length_a   1.000
_cell.length_b   1.000
_cell.length_c   1.000
_cell.angle_alpha   90.00
_cell.angle_beta   90.00
_cell.angle_gamma   90.00
#
_symmetry.space_group_name_H-M   'P 1'
#
loop_
_entity.id
_entity.type
_entity.pdbx_description
1 polymer ?
#
loop_
_entity_poly.entity_id
_entity_poly.type
_entity_poly.pdbx_seq_one_letter_code
_entity_poly.pdbx_strand_id
1 'polypeptide(L)'
;MEDSEDEDEEEEVEDAVEKEKNNALPSGGGGGGGGRGGRKRKRSSSEDNEDEEAQALKARKARLDAIAQLQILEPVDIVTLAPLPTQINYPAHPTTDRPDAWFIDNFTMFYRQVEGTISHYYALHDIPLSSEPWLECKMTPEFLKWAEQVVEPNPRFGSWDELLRDKEMRKWFVMGVVMKVLKRKVFDKYLFGCGEVEEELFLQTDRAFLGREGFQREDVRAKLTSTLLGHASVPSLFYLSVAKLTAQVSLMLAPLTTYLYSLPPPAGKPAPKVSALYQSLHNLVSQAAYLSICCKITPSVIQIHDLRPGDQWQPDDMASLDTDGYIDSRAVITEDYKQEVHNLKAYIAKVKKEMDSLMPPLVEGIKTTKCEQAIAEYHKYLGILAEKTRCPPTYTHRALVKISVWPIIRRYTPGSEEEFSDQRIPLREKDGFRIFLLGKGAVIPYFGRENKIGDEYCSLPEWIGMKKRQADERLSWMGTVGKGGLQAVKIFGTIGVGTAAAGGGLVV
;
A
#
# COMPACT_ATOMS: atom_id res chain seq x y z
N MET A 1 -6.90 -58.55 6.43
CA MET A 1 -7.94 -59.18 7.26
C MET A 1 -8.56 -58.05 8.04
N GLU A 2 -9.24 -57.17 7.30
CA GLU A 2 -10.66 -57.29 6.84
C GLU A 2 -11.54 -56.65 7.93
N ASP A 3 -12.45 -55.71 7.69
CA ASP A 3 -12.95 -55.10 6.45
C ASP A 3 -13.71 -53.79 6.75
N SER A 4 -13.95 -53.04 5.67
CA SER A 4 -15.12 -52.19 5.29
C SER A 4 -15.57 -51.04 6.22
N GLU A 5 -15.57 -49.76 5.81
CA GLU A 5 -16.39 -49.07 4.78
C GLU A 5 -17.82 -48.75 5.25
N ASP A 6 -18.18 -47.46 5.18
CA ASP A 6 -19.51 -46.82 5.09
C ASP A 6 -19.23 -45.29 5.10
N GLU A 7 -19.05 -44.60 3.96
CA GLU A 7 -20.04 -44.01 3.02
C GLU A 7 -21.02 -42.98 3.62
N ASP A 8 -20.78 -41.71 3.23
CA ASP A 8 -21.70 -40.66 2.77
C ASP A 8 -22.98 -40.29 3.56
N GLU A 9 -22.98 -39.11 4.21
CA GLU A 9 -24.17 -38.24 4.35
C GLU A 9 -23.73 -36.75 4.47
N GLU A 10 -23.69 -36.01 3.35
CA GLU A 10 -23.75 -34.55 3.34
C GLU A 10 -24.85 -34.10 2.36
N GLU A 11 -26.03 -33.75 2.89
CA GLU A 11 -27.06 -33.01 2.15
C GLU A 11 -27.83 -32.05 3.08
N GLU A 12 -28.12 -30.86 2.55
CA GLU A 12 -29.00 -29.77 3.03
C GLU A 12 -28.47 -28.93 4.23
N VAL A 13 -28.49 -27.59 4.25
CA VAL A 13 -29.55 -26.66 3.87
C VAL A 13 -28.95 -25.27 3.55
N GLU A 14 -28.99 -24.83 2.29
CA GLU A 14 -28.97 -23.40 1.90
C GLU A 14 -30.41 -23.01 1.56
N ASP A 15 -31.10 -22.25 2.42
CA ASP A 15 -32.22 -21.40 2.04
C ASP A 15 -32.75 -20.61 3.26
N ALA A 16 -32.28 -19.37 3.42
CA ALA A 16 -33.03 -18.33 4.13
C ALA A 16 -32.40 -16.96 3.91
N VAL A 17 -33.15 -16.08 3.24
CA VAL A 17 -33.36 -14.64 3.54
C VAL A 17 -33.44 -13.86 2.22
N GLU A 18 -34.63 -13.85 1.60
CA GLU A 18 -35.14 -12.68 0.86
C GLU A 18 -36.65 -12.82 0.58
N LYS A 19 -37.47 -12.50 1.58
CA LYS A 19 -38.90 -12.17 1.39
C LYS A 19 -39.34 -11.18 2.47
N GLU A 20 -39.43 -9.92 2.10
CA GLU A 20 -40.29 -8.86 2.66
C GLU A 20 -39.81 -7.53 2.03
N LYS A 21 -40.55 -6.74 1.26
CA LYS A 21 -41.96 -6.35 1.32
C LYS A 21 -42.38 -5.79 -0.05
N ASN A 22 -43.49 -6.30 -0.58
CA ASN A 22 -44.39 -5.54 -1.43
C ASN A 22 -45.78 -5.71 -0.85
N ASN A 23 -46.42 -4.60 -0.48
CA ASN A 23 -47.87 -4.41 -0.60
C ASN A 23 -48.26 -3.01 -0.11
N ALA A 24 -48.82 -2.21 -1.03
CA ALA A 24 -50.08 -1.49 -0.83
C ALA A 24 -50.48 -0.76 -2.13
N LEU A 25 -51.48 -1.31 -2.83
CA LEU A 25 -52.43 -0.56 -3.66
C LEU A 25 -53.49 0.09 -2.72
N PRO A 26 -54.23 1.13 -3.15
CA PRO A 26 -55.54 0.90 -3.80
C PRO A 26 -55.86 1.91 -4.93
N SER A 27 -56.35 1.45 -6.09
CA SER A 27 -57.75 1.24 -6.51
C SER A 27 -58.43 2.42 -7.23
N GLY A 28 -58.93 2.12 -8.45
CA GLY A 28 -60.16 2.64 -9.07
C GLY A 28 -60.01 3.83 -10.01
N GLY A 29 -60.63 3.91 -11.18
CA GLY A 29 -61.58 3.03 -11.87
C GLY A 29 -62.34 3.85 -12.92
N GLY A 30 -62.53 3.29 -14.13
CA GLY A 30 -63.41 3.79 -15.21
C GLY A 30 -62.81 4.89 -16.10
N GLY A 31 -62.95 4.92 -17.42
CA GLY A 31 -63.65 4.06 -18.38
C GLY A 31 -63.70 4.77 -19.74
N GLY A 32 -63.70 3.99 -20.83
CA GLY A 32 -64.38 4.34 -22.09
C GLY A 32 -63.61 5.10 -23.19
N GLY A 33 -63.66 4.52 -24.39
CA GLY A 33 -63.95 5.26 -25.62
C GLY A 33 -62.76 5.61 -26.52
N GLY A 34 -62.67 4.93 -27.67
CA GLY A 34 -61.64 5.16 -28.67
C GLY A 34 -61.81 6.43 -29.51
N GLY A 35 -60.80 6.70 -30.35
CA GLY A 35 -60.87 7.75 -31.36
C GLY A 35 -59.52 8.05 -32.00
N ARG A 36 -59.31 7.53 -33.21
CA ARG A 36 -58.30 8.00 -34.17
C ARG A 36 -58.45 9.52 -34.38
N GLY A 37 -57.33 10.23 -34.48
CA GLY A 37 -57.27 11.43 -35.32
C GLY A 37 -56.30 12.53 -34.86
N GLY A 38 -55.39 12.88 -35.77
CA GLY A 38 -55.09 14.30 -36.01
C GLY A 38 -53.92 14.89 -35.23
N ARG A 39 -52.77 14.93 -35.91
CA ARG A 39 -51.76 16.00 -35.72
C ARG A 39 -52.44 17.37 -35.68
N LYS A 40 -52.33 18.08 -34.55
CA LYS A 40 -52.38 19.54 -34.51
C LYS A 40 -51.28 20.06 -33.60
N ARG A 41 -50.34 20.79 -34.22
CA ARG A 41 -49.39 21.67 -33.56
C ARG A 41 -50.15 22.66 -32.67
N LYS A 42 -49.77 22.76 -31.40
CA LYS A 42 -50.11 23.91 -30.55
C LYS A 42 -48.85 24.36 -29.83
N ARG A 43 -48.45 25.60 -30.10
CA ARG A 43 -47.44 26.38 -29.37
C ARG A 43 -48.13 27.01 -28.15
N SER A 44 -47.50 26.83 -26.99
CA SER A 44 -47.57 27.64 -25.75
C SER A 44 -46.50 27.00 -24.83
N SER A 45 -45.31 27.51 -24.52
CA SER A 45 -44.83 28.83 -24.08
C SER A 45 -45.51 29.35 -22.81
N SER A 46 -44.98 28.97 -21.64
CA SER A 46 -44.39 29.92 -20.68
C SER A 46 -44.09 29.33 -19.28
N GLU A 47 -44.55 28.13 -18.94
CA GLU A 47 -44.42 27.60 -17.56
C GLU A 47 -43.20 26.67 -17.36
N ASP A 48 -42.76 25.92 -18.38
CA ASP A 48 -41.62 25.00 -18.23
C ASP A 48 -40.25 25.70 -18.03
N ASN A 49 -40.14 26.97 -18.43
CA ASN A 49 -38.89 27.73 -18.29
C ASN A 49 -38.65 28.22 -16.86
N GLU A 50 -39.71 28.48 -16.08
CA GLU A 50 -39.55 28.95 -14.70
C GLU A 50 -39.04 27.82 -13.79
N ASP A 51 -39.46 26.58 -14.05
CA ASP A 51 -38.98 25.40 -13.33
C ASP A 51 -37.55 25.02 -13.71
N GLU A 52 -37.17 25.12 -14.99
CA GLU A 52 -35.78 24.93 -15.43
C GLU A 52 -34.85 26.04 -14.89
N GLU A 53 -35.30 27.30 -14.89
CA GLU A 53 -34.52 28.43 -14.38
C GLU A 53 -34.40 28.38 -12.85
N ALA A 54 -35.46 27.97 -12.13
CA ALA A 54 -35.42 27.74 -10.69
C ALA A 54 -34.52 26.55 -10.32
N GLN A 55 -34.55 25.45 -11.10
CA GLN A 55 -33.62 24.33 -10.91
C GLN A 55 -32.18 24.73 -11.23
N ALA A 56 -31.94 25.52 -12.27
CA ALA A 56 -30.62 26.05 -12.61
C ALA A 56 -30.11 27.02 -11.54
N LEU A 57 -30.97 27.86 -10.97
CA LEU A 57 -30.65 28.73 -9.83
C LEU A 57 -30.37 27.94 -8.56
N LYS A 58 -31.12 26.87 -8.30
CA LYS A 58 -30.90 25.99 -7.15
C LYS A 58 -29.60 25.19 -7.30
N ALA A 59 -29.29 24.72 -8.50
CA ALA A 59 -28.02 24.07 -8.83
C ALA A 59 -26.84 25.05 -8.77
N ARG A 60 -27.03 26.30 -9.22
CA ARG A 60 -26.03 27.36 -9.14
C ARG A 60 -25.80 27.83 -7.71
N LYS A 61 -26.85 27.89 -6.89
CA LYS A 61 -26.77 28.20 -5.45
C LYS A 61 -26.11 27.05 -4.69
N ALA A 62 -26.47 25.79 -4.98
CA ALA A 62 -25.78 24.63 -4.42
C ALA A 62 -24.30 24.56 -4.83
N ARG A 63 -23.97 24.96 -6.07
CA ARG A 63 -22.59 25.07 -6.54
C ARG A 63 -21.85 26.23 -5.87
N LEU A 64 -22.51 27.38 -5.65
CA LEU A 64 -21.94 28.51 -4.91
C LEU A 64 -21.78 28.21 -3.42
N ASP A 65 -22.69 27.45 -2.81
CA ASP A 65 -22.59 26.98 -1.42
C ASP A 65 -21.49 25.92 -1.30
N ALA A 66 -21.31 25.05 -2.30
CA ALA A 66 -20.18 24.12 -2.38
C ALA A 66 -18.84 24.87 -2.58
N ILE A 67 -18.83 25.96 -3.35
CA ILE A 67 -17.67 26.85 -3.50
C ILE A 67 -17.42 27.66 -2.23
N ALA A 68 -18.46 28.07 -1.50
CA ALA A 68 -18.34 28.76 -0.21
C ALA A 68 -17.92 27.80 0.92
N GLN A 69 -18.16 26.50 0.77
CA GLN A 69 -17.63 25.42 1.61
C GLN A 69 -16.23 24.96 1.19
N LEU A 70 -15.68 25.46 0.07
CA LEU A 70 -14.23 25.40 -0.15
C LEU A 70 -13.59 26.30 0.89
N GLN A 71 -13.31 25.76 2.06
CA GLN A 71 -12.17 26.21 2.85
C GLN A 71 -10.93 25.94 1.99
N ILE A 72 -10.68 26.80 1.00
CA ILE A 72 -9.33 27.05 0.51
C ILE A 72 -8.65 27.66 1.73
N LEU A 73 -8.16 26.81 2.62
CA LEU A 73 -7.24 27.25 3.66
C LEU A 73 -6.11 27.92 2.88
N GLU A 74 -5.88 29.20 3.14
CA GLU A 74 -4.73 29.90 2.57
C GLU A 74 -3.52 28.99 2.75
N PRO A 75 -2.67 28.79 1.72
CA PRO A 75 -1.55 27.88 1.79
C PRO A 75 -0.70 28.28 3.00
N VAL A 76 -0.85 27.51 4.07
CA VAL A 76 -0.16 27.74 5.31
C VAL A 76 1.25 27.27 5.07
N ASP A 77 2.15 28.22 4.85
CA ASP A 77 3.56 27.90 4.74
C ASP A 77 4.06 27.48 6.14
N ILE A 78 4.18 26.16 6.31
CA ILE A 78 4.67 25.53 7.54
C ILE A 78 6.05 26.08 7.93
N VAL A 79 6.86 26.52 6.95
CA VAL A 79 8.16 27.17 7.18
C VAL A 79 7.98 28.51 7.89
N THR A 80 6.96 29.29 7.52
CA THR A 80 6.68 30.60 8.14
C THR A 80 5.96 30.51 9.47
N LEU A 81 5.12 29.50 9.69
CA LEU A 81 4.39 29.35 10.95
C LEU A 81 5.32 29.12 12.15
N ALA A 82 6.47 28.47 11.94
CA ALA A 82 7.44 28.07 12.97
C ALA A 82 6.79 27.73 14.34
N PRO A 83 5.75 26.88 14.38
CA PRO A 83 4.96 26.72 15.58
C PRO A 83 5.82 26.06 16.65
N LEU A 84 5.90 26.66 17.84
CA LEU A 84 6.54 26.04 18.99
C LEU A 84 5.62 24.94 19.52
N PRO A 85 5.92 23.65 19.29
CA PRO A 85 5.02 22.59 19.66
C PRO A 85 4.99 22.45 21.19
N THR A 86 3.82 22.09 21.71
CA THR A 86 3.67 21.76 23.12
C THR A 86 4.48 20.49 23.41
N GLN A 87 5.34 20.58 24.43
CA GLN A 87 6.20 19.47 24.84
C GLN A 87 5.42 18.48 25.71
N ILE A 88 5.63 17.19 25.47
CA ILE A 88 5.09 16.12 26.29
C ILE A 88 6.07 15.87 27.45
N ASN A 89 5.58 15.95 28.68
CA ASN A 89 6.35 15.58 29.86
C ASN A 89 6.30 14.06 30.06
N TYR A 90 7.45 13.45 30.26
CA TYR A 90 7.57 12.01 30.49
C TYR A 90 7.90 11.69 31.95
N PRO A 91 7.41 10.56 32.48
CA PRO A 91 7.72 10.15 33.83
C PRO A 91 9.18 9.68 33.95
N ALA A 92 9.72 9.69 35.16
CA ALA A 92 11.02 9.10 35.47
C ALA A 92 11.03 7.59 35.17
N HIS A 93 12.20 7.05 34.84
CA HIS A 93 12.36 5.63 34.56
C HIS A 93 12.37 4.81 35.86
N PRO A 94 11.74 3.62 35.88
CA PRO A 94 11.82 2.72 37.02
C PRO A 94 13.25 2.23 37.23
N THR A 95 13.58 1.83 38.46
CA THR A 95 14.88 1.23 38.79
C THR A 95 14.99 -0.22 38.32
N THR A 96 13.86 -0.89 38.09
CA THR A 96 13.79 -2.26 37.59
C THR A 96 13.37 -2.28 36.12
N ASP A 97 13.72 -3.37 35.43
CA ASP A 97 13.30 -3.58 34.05
C ASP A 97 11.77 -3.62 33.91
N ARG A 98 11.26 -3.18 32.76
CA ARG A 98 9.82 -3.14 32.46
C ARG A 98 9.34 -4.51 31.98
N PRO A 99 8.15 -4.96 32.39
CA PRO A 99 7.59 -6.24 31.95
C PRO A 99 7.20 -6.20 30.46
N ASP A 100 7.08 -7.37 29.83
CA ASP A 100 6.72 -7.51 28.41
C ASP A 100 5.37 -6.85 28.09
N ALA A 101 4.38 -7.01 28.98
CA ALA A 101 3.06 -6.39 28.85
C ALA A 101 3.14 -4.86 28.68
N TRP A 102 4.05 -4.20 29.40
CA TRP A 102 4.22 -2.75 29.26
C TRP A 102 4.69 -2.37 27.86
N PHE A 103 5.63 -3.11 27.28
CA PHE A 103 6.10 -2.85 25.93
C PHE A 103 5.01 -3.13 24.89
N ILE A 104 4.28 -4.23 25.03
CA ILE A 104 3.14 -4.58 24.16
C ILE A 104 2.12 -3.44 24.14
N ASP A 105 1.71 -2.98 25.32
CA ASP A 105 0.71 -1.91 25.45
C ASP A 105 1.21 -0.61 24.81
N ASN A 106 2.46 -0.22 25.06
CA ASN A 106 3.01 1.03 24.53
C ASN A 106 3.23 0.99 23.02
N PHE A 107 3.71 -0.13 22.45
CA PHE A 107 3.81 -0.27 20.99
C PHE A 107 2.43 -0.32 20.34
N THR A 108 1.44 -0.94 20.97
CA THR A 108 0.05 -0.98 20.48
C THR A 108 -0.59 0.41 20.50
N MET A 109 -0.41 1.15 21.60
CA MET A 109 -0.88 2.54 21.70
C MET A 109 -0.19 3.42 20.65
N PHE A 110 1.12 3.24 20.46
CA PHE A 110 1.88 4.01 19.48
C PHE A 110 1.43 3.70 18.04
N TYR A 111 1.20 2.42 17.70
CA TYR A 111 0.60 2.03 16.42
C TYR A 111 -0.73 2.76 16.16
N ARG A 112 -1.65 2.71 17.13
CA ARG A 112 -2.97 3.36 17.03
C ARG A 112 -2.87 4.88 16.90
N GLN A 113 -1.91 5.50 17.57
CA GLN A 113 -1.68 6.95 17.48
C GLN A 113 -1.16 7.35 16.09
N VAL A 114 -0.21 6.57 15.53
CA VAL A 114 0.28 6.80 14.17
C VAL A 114 -0.85 6.59 13.17
N GLU A 115 -1.55 5.46 13.23
CA GLU A 115 -2.68 5.14 12.36
C GLU A 115 -3.76 6.23 12.42
N GLY A 116 -4.20 6.60 13.63
CA GLY A 116 -5.24 7.62 13.83
C GLY A 116 -4.82 8.98 13.29
N THR A 117 -3.56 9.38 13.50
CA THR A 117 -3.02 10.63 12.96
C THR A 117 -3.00 10.60 11.43
N ILE A 118 -2.43 9.54 10.82
CA ILE A 118 -2.32 9.46 9.36
C ILE A 118 -3.70 9.36 8.71
N SER A 119 -4.62 8.59 9.28
CA SER A 119 -6.02 8.51 8.82
C SER A 119 -6.69 9.87 8.82
N HIS A 120 -6.52 10.63 9.91
CA HIS A 120 -7.17 11.92 10.07
C HIS A 120 -6.71 12.94 9.01
N TYR A 121 -5.42 12.99 8.71
CA TYR A 121 -4.86 14.04 7.84
C TYR A 121 -4.67 13.62 6.38
N TYR A 122 -4.43 12.34 6.09
CA TYR A 122 -4.08 11.85 4.75
C TYR A 122 -5.14 10.94 4.13
N ALA A 123 -6.14 10.46 4.88
CA ALA A 123 -7.19 9.57 4.36
C ALA A 123 -8.57 10.26 4.19
N LEU A 124 -8.60 11.59 4.02
CA LEU A 124 -9.83 12.38 4.01
C LEU A 124 -10.74 12.07 2.81
N HIS A 125 -10.19 11.99 1.60
CA HIS A 125 -10.91 11.80 0.35
C HIS A 125 -10.06 11.07 -0.69
N ASP A 126 -10.71 10.45 -1.68
CA ASP A 126 -10.02 9.87 -2.82
C ASP A 126 -9.60 10.94 -3.83
N ILE A 127 -8.49 10.71 -4.53
CA ILE A 127 -8.00 11.65 -5.54
C ILE A 127 -8.64 11.31 -6.90
N PRO A 128 -9.28 12.28 -7.59
CA PRO A 128 -9.98 12.03 -8.85
C PRO A 128 -9.07 11.40 -9.91
N LEU A 129 -9.61 10.46 -10.69
CA LEU A 129 -8.91 9.77 -11.79
C LEU A 129 -8.30 10.74 -12.84
N SER A 130 -8.89 11.91 -13.00
CA SER A 130 -8.43 12.94 -13.94
C SER A 130 -7.12 13.62 -13.54
N SER A 131 -6.71 13.52 -12.28
CA SER A 131 -5.49 14.17 -11.77
C SER A 131 -4.29 13.24 -11.82
N GLU A 132 -3.07 13.77 -11.93
CA GLU A 132 -1.82 12.99 -11.90
C GLU A 132 -1.05 13.30 -10.61
N PRO A 133 -1.32 12.58 -9.50
CA PRO A 133 -0.94 13.02 -8.15
C PRO A 133 0.58 13.16 -7.99
N TRP A 134 1.37 12.28 -8.60
CA TRP A 134 2.83 12.34 -8.51
C TRP A 134 3.46 13.50 -9.26
N LEU A 135 2.84 13.99 -10.34
CA LEU A 135 3.30 15.17 -11.07
C LEU A 135 2.88 16.46 -10.36
N GLU A 136 1.66 16.48 -9.84
CA GLU A 136 1.06 17.65 -9.19
C GLU A 136 1.64 17.90 -7.79
N CYS A 137 1.85 16.84 -6.99
CA CYS A 137 2.44 16.96 -5.65
C CYS A 137 3.88 17.48 -5.69
N LYS A 138 4.67 17.15 -6.73
CA LYS A 138 6.11 17.45 -6.81
C LYS A 138 6.87 17.01 -5.54
N MET A 139 6.75 15.73 -5.20
CA MET A 139 7.36 15.15 -3.99
C MET A 139 8.87 15.41 -3.92
N THR A 140 9.38 15.56 -2.69
CA THR A 140 10.81 15.76 -2.44
C THR A 140 11.61 14.49 -2.75
N PRO A 141 12.89 14.59 -3.16
CA PRO A 141 13.75 13.41 -3.37
C PRO A 141 13.89 12.55 -2.11
N GLU A 142 13.87 13.17 -0.93
CA GLU A 142 13.91 12.46 0.34
C GLU A 142 12.66 11.59 0.54
N PHE A 143 11.47 12.13 0.25
CA PHE A 143 10.23 11.34 0.30
C PHE A 143 10.29 10.14 -0.65
N LEU A 144 10.73 10.35 -1.89
CA LEU A 144 10.82 9.28 -2.89
C LEU A 144 11.72 8.13 -2.42
N LYS A 145 12.87 8.45 -1.81
CA LYS A 145 13.81 7.44 -1.27
C LYS A 145 13.18 6.58 -0.17
N TRP A 146 12.33 7.16 0.68
CA TRP A 146 11.63 6.41 1.72
C TRP A 146 10.46 5.61 1.13
N ALA A 147 9.72 6.19 0.19
CA ALA A 147 8.61 5.56 -0.49
C ALA A 147 8.98 4.24 -1.16
N GLU A 148 10.10 4.19 -1.89
CA GLU A 148 10.58 2.98 -2.56
C GLU A 148 10.95 1.85 -1.61
N GLN A 149 11.34 2.17 -0.37
CA GLN A 149 11.66 1.15 0.63
C GLN A 149 10.42 0.57 1.32
N VAL A 150 9.25 1.16 1.07
CA VAL A 150 7.99 0.87 1.78
C VAL A 150 6.98 0.20 0.87
N VAL A 151 7.06 0.41 -0.45
CA VAL A 151 6.09 -0.14 -1.41
C VAL A 151 6.76 -0.80 -2.59
N GLU A 152 6.20 -1.92 -3.00
CA GLU A 152 6.42 -2.51 -4.30
C GLU A 152 5.15 -2.34 -5.16
N PRO A 153 5.18 -1.50 -6.20
CA PRO A 153 4.05 -1.35 -7.10
C PRO A 153 3.85 -2.64 -7.89
N ASN A 154 2.60 -3.00 -8.16
CA ASN A 154 2.30 -4.07 -9.10
C ASN A 154 1.39 -3.50 -10.19
N PRO A 155 1.83 -3.46 -11.46
CA PRO A 155 1.03 -2.93 -12.57
C PRO A 155 -0.35 -3.58 -12.71
N ARG A 156 -0.53 -4.83 -12.26
CA ARG A 156 -1.83 -5.53 -12.28
C ARG A 156 -2.71 -5.24 -11.06
N PHE A 157 -2.14 -4.75 -9.96
CA PHE A 157 -2.80 -4.63 -8.65
C PHE A 157 -2.45 -3.34 -7.92
N GLY A 158 -2.55 -2.19 -8.57
CA GLY A 158 -2.12 -0.92 -7.98
C GLY A 158 -0.86 -0.38 -8.60
N SER A 159 -1.03 0.48 -9.61
CA SER A 159 0.04 1.37 -10.06
C SER A 159 0.47 2.33 -8.93
N TRP A 160 1.63 3.00 -9.11
CA TRP A 160 2.04 4.06 -8.20
C TRP A 160 0.94 5.12 -8.03
N ASP A 161 0.18 5.43 -9.08
CA ASP A 161 -0.91 6.41 -8.99
C ASP A 161 -2.02 5.95 -8.04
N GLU A 162 -2.43 4.68 -8.12
CA GLU A 162 -3.48 4.11 -7.25
C GLU A 162 -3.11 4.17 -5.76
N LEU A 163 -1.81 4.06 -5.44
CA LEU A 163 -1.29 4.20 -4.08
C LEU A 163 -1.65 5.55 -3.45
N LEU A 164 -1.59 6.63 -4.24
CA LEU A 164 -1.98 7.96 -3.78
C LEU A 164 -3.45 8.24 -4.03
N ARG A 165 -4.12 7.58 -4.98
CA ARG A 165 -5.54 7.87 -5.27
C ARG A 165 -6.48 7.35 -4.21
N ASP A 166 -6.36 6.07 -3.90
CA ASP A 166 -7.19 5.44 -2.88
C ASP A 166 -6.76 5.92 -1.49
N LYS A 167 -7.72 6.43 -0.72
CA LYS A 167 -7.47 6.93 0.64
C LYS A 167 -6.95 5.85 1.59
N GLU A 168 -7.37 4.59 1.43
CA GLU A 168 -6.96 3.50 2.32
C GLU A 168 -5.51 3.07 2.00
N MET A 169 -5.19 2.85 0.73
CA MET A 169 -3.81 2.60 0.30
C MET A 169 -2.88 3.76 0.66
N ARG A 170 -3.32 5.01 0.46
CA ARG A 170 -2.54 6.20 0.81
C ARG A 170 -2.28 6.30 2.31
N LYS A 171 -3.27 6.00 3.15
CA LYS A 171 -3.14 5.94 4.61
C LYS A 171 -1.99 5.00 5.00
N TRP A 172 -2.06 3.76 4.54
CA TRP A 172 -1.08 2.73 4.88
C TRP A 172 0.30 3.04 4.32
N PHE A 173 0.36 3.59 3.10
CA PHE A 173 1.60 4.05 2.49
C PHE A 173 2.29 5.15 3.29
N VAL A 174 1.57 6.23 3.63
CA VAL A 174 2.14 7.36 4.40
C VAL A 174 2.55 6.89 5.80
N MET A 175 1.76 6.01 6.43
CA MET A 175 2.11 5.38 7.71
C MET A 175 3.43 4.60 7.61
N GLY A 176 3.59 3.76 6.59
CA GLY A 176 4.83 3.02 6.34
C GLY A 176 6.04 3.94 6.14
N VAL A 177 5.89 5.04 5.38
CA VAL A 177 6.95 6.05 5.18
C VAL A 177 7.34 6.71 6.51
N VAL A 178 6.37 7.18 7.29
CA VAL A 178 6.62 7.81 8.58
C VAL A 178 7.29 6.82 9.53
N MET A 179 6.80 5.59 9.62
CA MET A 179 7.38 4.57 10.48
C MET A 179 8.81 4.20 10.06
N LYS A 180 9.09 4.15 8.75
CA LYS A 180 10.46 3.93 8.23
C LYS A 180 11.42 5.04 8.65
N VAL A 181 10.98 6.29 8.58
CA VAL A 181 11.75 7.44 9.05
C VAL A 181 11.99 7.34 10.56
N LEU A 182 10.95 7.09 11.36
CA LEU A 182 11.08 6.96 12.81
C LEU A 182 12.00 5.81 13.19
N LYS A 183 11.88 4.65 12.54
CA LYS A 183 12.78 3.52 12.74
C LYS A 183 14.24 3.93 12.52
N ARG A 184 14.55 4.55 11.38
CA ARG A 184 15.93 4.94 11.04
C ARG A 184 16.48 6.12 11.84
N LYS A 185 15.66 7.11 12.17
CA LYS A 185 16.10 8.36 12.79
C LYS A 185 15.94 8.37 14.31
N VAL A 186 15.15 7.45 14.85
CA VAL A 186 14.85 7.33 16.28
C VAL A 186 15.34 5.99 16.82
N PHE A 187 14.74 4.87 16.42
CA PHE A 187 14.99 3.56 17.04
C PHE A 187 16.37 2.96 16.73
N ASP A 188 16.92 3.23 15.54
CA ASP A 188 18.25 2.78 15.12
C ASP A 188 19.39 3.57 15.78
N LYS A 189 19.09 4.70 16.45
CA LYS A 189 20.11 5.45 17.19
C LYS A 189 20.52 4.72 18.47
N TYR A 190 21.73 4.99 18.93
CA TYR A 190 22.21 4.52 20.24
C TYR A 190 21.34 5.05 21.38
N LEU A 191 21.20 6.37 21.45
CA LEU A 191 20.29 7.06 22.36
C LEU A 191 19.76 8.31 21.67
N PHE A 192 18.44 8.44 21.53
CA PHE A 192 17.86 9.61 20.86
C PHE A 192 17.97 10.84 21.76
N GLY A 193 18.46 11.96 21.20
CA GLY A 193 18.61 13.22 21.93
C GLY A 193 19.92 13.35 22.70
N CYS A 194 20.87 12.44 22.49
CA CYS A 194 22.22 12.57 23.03
C CYS A 194 23.07 13.54 22.19
N GLY A 195 24.10 14.12 22.80
CA GLY A 195 25.12 14.92 22.12
C GLY A 195 26.22 14.07 21.48
N GLU A 196 27.07 14.68 20.66
CA GLU A 196 28.15 13.96 19.93
C GLU A 196 29.11 13.22 20.87
N VAL A 197 29.40 13.79 22.04
CA VAL A 197 30.28 13.17 23.06
C VAL A 197 29.66 11.89 23.63
N GLU A 198 28.36 11.90 23.89
CA GLU A 198 27.63 10.74 24.41
C GLU A 198 27.49 9.65 23.33
N GLU A 199 27.26 10.04 22.07
CA GLU A 199 27.22 9.11 20.95
C GLU A 199 28.57 8.41 20.72
N GLU A 200 29.68 9.15 20.79
CA GLU A 200 31.03 8.57 20.72
C GLU A 200 31.31 7.62 21.89
N LEU A 201 30.81 7.94 23.10
CA LEU A 201 30.93 7.04 24.25
C LEU A 201 30.20 5.70 24.03
N PHE A 202 29.00 5.72 23.44
CA PHE A 202 28.30 4.50 23.04
C PHE A 202 29.09 3.71 21.99
N LEU A 203 29.65 4.38 20.98
CA LEU A 203 30.45 3.75 19.93
C LEU A 203 31.71 3.08 20.50
N GLN A 204 32.42 3.75 21.41
CA GLN A 204 33.62 3.21 22.06
C GLN A 204 33.28 2.01 22.96
N THR A 205 32.18 2.11 23.70
CA THR A 205 31.67 1.00 24.51
C THR A 205 31.35 -0.19 23.61
N ASP A 206 30.62 0.02 22.52
CA ASP A 206 30.34 -1.05 21.57
C ASP A 206 31.60 -1.73 21.04
N ARG A 207 32.60 -0.95 20.62
CA ARG A 207 33.88 -1.46 20.13
C ARG A 207 34.61 -2.29 21.18
N ALA A 208 34.60 -1.86 22.44
CA ALA A 208 35.23 -2.59 23.55
C ALA A 208 34.52 -3.93 23.84
N PHE A 209 33.24 -4.05 23.52
CA PHE A 209 32.41 -5.23 23.79
C PHE A 209 32.04 -6.04 22.53
N LEU A 210 32.67 -5.78 21.37
CA LEU A 210 32.40 -6.51 20.12
C LEU A 210 32.64 -8.03 20.24
N GLY A 211 33.63 -8.43 21.04
CA GLY A 211 33.97 -9.85 21.28
C GLY A 211 33.13 -10.55 22.35
N ARG A 212 32.16 -9.86 22.95
CA ARG A 212 31.28 -10.44 23.99
C ARG A 212 29.94 -10.88 23.41
N GLU A 213 29.29 -11.75 24.18
CA GLU A 213 27.93 -12.23 23.94
C GLU A 213 26.91 -11.06 23.92
N GLY A 214 25.82 -11.23 23.17
CA GLY A 214 24.89 -10.15 22.81
C GLY A 214 24.14 -9.56 23.99
N PHE A 215 23.69 -10.40 24.94
CA PHE A 215 22.99 -9.93 26.14
C PHE A 215 23.92 -9.18 27.09
N GLN A 216 25.17 -9.64 27.25
CA GLN A 216 26.16 -8.90 28.04
C GLN A 216 26.43 -7.49 27.50
N ARG A 217 26.52 -7.36 26.17
CA ARG A 217 26.71 -6.04 25.53
C ARG A 217 25.50 -5.15 25.76
N GLU A 218 24.28 -5.70 25.67
CA GLU A 218 23.06 -4.92 25.91
C GLU A 218 22.90 -4.51 27.38
N ASP A 219 23.23 -5.37 28.35
CA ASP A 219 23.24 -5.03 29.79
C ASP A 219 24.18 -3.85 30.08
N VAL A 220 25.35 -3.81 29.45
CA VAL A 220 26.29 -2.68 29.58
C VAL A 220 25.71 -1.41 28.97
N ARG A 221 25.09 -1.48 27.79
CA ARG A 221 24.42 -0.32 27.15
C ARG A 221 23.25 0.20 27.99
N ALA A 222 22.46 -0.68 28.58
CA ALA A 222 21.35 -0.34 29.45
C ALA A 222 21.82 0.43 30.69
N LYS A 223 22.90 -0.03 31.32
CA LYS A 223 23.52 0.64 32.46
C LYS A 223 24.14 1.97 32.08
N LEU A 224 24.84 2.04 30.95
CA LEU A 224 25.39 3.30 30.42
C LEU A 224 24.27 4.32 30.17
N THR A 225 23.20 3.91 29.50
CA THR A 225 22.02 4.76 29.24
C THR A 225 21.40 5.26 30.54
N SER A 226 21.19 4.38 31.52
CA SER A 226 20.64 4.75 32.82
C SER A 226 21.55 5.72 33.59
N THR A 227 22.88 5.54 33.49
CA THR A 227 23.87 6.42 34.13
C THR A 227 23.89 7.80 33.48
N LEU A 228 23.82 7.87 32.16
CA LEU A 228 23.76 9.14 31.42
C LEU A 228 22.48 9.92 31.70
N LEU A 229 21.35 9.23 31.82
CA LEU A 229 20.07 9.85 32.17
C LEU A 229 20.02 10.29 33.63
N GLY A 230 20.64 9.54 34.54
CA GLY A 230 20.59 9.80 35.98
C GLY A 230 19.14 9.82 36.48
N HIS A 231 18.71 10.98 37.00
CA HIS A 231 17.31 11.20 37.43
C HIS A 231 16.40 11.79 36.34
N ALA A 232 16.95 12.14 35.17
CA ALA A 232 16.18 12.71 34.08
C ALA A 232 15.40 11.63 33.32
N SER A 233 14.20 12.00 32.85
CA SER A 233 13.37 11.13 32.01
C SER A 233 13.86 11.05 30.57
N VAL A 234 14.58 12.07 30.10
CA VAL A 234 15.06 12.19 28.72
C VAL A 234 16.44 12.86 28.67
N PRO A 235 17.23 12.62 27.61
CA PRO A 235 18.51 13.30 27.40
C PRO A 235 18.40 14.82 27.23
N SER A 236 19.53 15.52 27.40
CA SER A 236 19.61 16.99 27.37
C SER A 236 19.13 17.61 26.05
N LEU A 237 19.43 17.00 24.90
CA LEU A 237 19.03 17.49 23.57
C LEU A 237 17.76 16.82 23.04
N PHE A 238 16.99 16.15 23.90
CA PHE A 238 15.78 15.42 23.50
C PHE A 238 14.79 16.30 22.74
N TYR A 239 14.28 17.37 23.37
CA TYR A 239 13.25 18.23 22.76
C TYR A 239 13.76 18.96 21.52
N LEU A 240 15.03 19.36 21.50
CA LEU A 240 15.65 19.97 20.31
C LEU A 240 15.68 18.97 19.15
N SER A 241 16.05 17.71 19.42
CA SER A 241 16.09 16.64 18.43
C SER A 241 14.70 16.27 17.94
N VAL A 242 13.69 16.25 18.82
CA VAL A 242 12.28 16.04 18.46
C VAL A 242 11.80 17.16 17.53
N ALA A 243 12.04 18.43 17.88
CA ALA A 243 11.63 19.57 17.06
C ALA A 243 12.29 19.54 15.68
N LYS A 244 13.60 19.27 15.61
CA LYS A 244 14.34 19.15 14.35
C LYS A 244 13.79 18.03 13.46
N LEU A 245 13.58 16.84 14.02
CA LEU A 245 13.04 15.71 13.25
C LEU A 245 11.59 15.95 12.83
N THR A 246 10.78 16.58 13.68
CA THR A 246 9.40 16.97 13.34
C THR A 246 9.37 17.92 12.16
N ALA A 247 10.23 18.95 12.15
CA ALA A 247 10.34 19.87 11.03
C ALA A 247 10.76 19.15 9.74
N GLN A 248 11.73 18.23 9.81
CA GLN A 248 12.16 17.43 8.66
C GLN A 248 11.03 16.56 8.10
N VAL A 249 10.30 15.83 8.97
CA VAL A 249 9.16 15.00 8.57
C VAL A 249 8.04 15.86 7.97
N SER A 250 7.75 17.02 8.58
CA SER A 250 6.73 17.93 8.08
C SER A 250 7.09 18.51 6.71
N LEU A 251 8.35 18.88 6.48
CA LEU A 251 8.83 19.36 5.19
C LEU A 251 8.81 18.27 4.11
N MET A 252 9.16 17.05 4.49
CA MET A 252 9.11 15.89 3.61
C MET A 252 7.68 15.61 3.12
N LEU A 253 6.68 15.74 4.01
CA LEU A 253 5.27 15.48 3.72
C LEU A 253 4.52 16.70 3.16
N ALA A 254 5.06 17.91 3.30
CA ALA A 254 4.42 19.16 2.89
C ALA A 254 3.87 19.15 1.45
N PRO A 255 4.56 18.61 0.42
CA PRO A 255 4.01 18.62 -0.93
C PRO A 255 2.73 17.78 -1.05
N LEU A 256 2.66 16.62 -0.37
CA LEU A 256 1.45 15.80 -0.32
C LEU A 256 0.33 16.51 0.45
N THR A 257 0.65 17.09 1.60
CA THR A 257 -0.32 17.82 2.44
C THR A 257 -0.92 18.99 1.67
N THR A 258 -0.10 19.85 1.07
CA THR A 258 -0.56 20.99 0.28
C THR A 258 -1.46 20.55 -0.86
N TYR A 259 -1.09 19.47 -1.56
CA TYR A 259 -1.89 18.94 -2.65
C TYR A 259 -3.25 18.41 -2.19
N LEU A 260 -3.30 17.53 -1.18
CA LEU A 260 -4.57 17.01 -0.65
C LEU A 260 -5.49 18.12 -0.14
N TYR A 261 -4.92 19.17 0.44
CA TYR A 261 -5.68 20.29 1.00
C TYR A 261 -6.14 21.29 -0.07
N SER A 262 -5.59 21.21 -1.27
CA SER A 262 -6.07 21.97 -2.43
C SER A 262 -7.33 21.35 -3.06
N LEU A 263 -7.62 20.08 -2.74
CA LEU A 263 -8.78 19.35 -3.24
C LEU A 263 -10.04 19.66 -2.40
N PRO A 264 -11.23 19.64 -3.02
CA PRO A 264 -12.47 19.87 -2.29
C PRO A 264 -12.67 18.78 -1.22
N PRO A 265 -12.96 19.14 0.04
CA PRO A 265 -13.24 18.15 1.07
C PRO A 265 -14.55 17.41 0.78
N PRO A 266 -14.74 16.20 1.32
CA PRO A 266 -16.01 15.48 1.24
C PRO A 266 -17.16 16.33 1.82
N ALA A 267 -18.34 16.22 1.21
CA ALA A 267 -19.53 16.90 1.70
C ALA A 267 -19.78 16.61 3.19
N GLY A 268 -19.92 17.67 3.99
CA GLY A 268 -20.20 17.57 5.43
C GLY A 268 -19.02 17.22 6.33
N LYS A 269 -17.79 17.11 5.81
CA LYS A 269 -16.59 16.87 6.62
C LYS A 269 -15.57 18.01 6.44
N PRO A 270 -15.38 18.90 7.42
CA PRO A 270 -14.37 19.94 7.31
C PRO A 270 -12.96 19.33 7.27
N ALA A 271 -12.06 19.95 6.50
CA ALA A 271 -10.66 19.54 6.50
C ALA A 271 -10.02 19.81 7.88
N PRO A 272 -9.16 18.90 8.39
CA PRO A 272 -8.39 19.16 9.61
C PRO A 272 -7.55 20.43 9.50
N LYS A 273 -7.13 21.01 10.62
CA LYS A 273 -6.22 22.18 10.58
C LYS A 273 -4.78 21.74 10.35
N VAL A 274 -4.09 22.35 9.38
CA VAL A 274 -2.66 22.07 9.10
C VAL A 274 -1.77 22.40 10.31
N SER A 275 -2.09 23.43 11.09
CA SER A 275 -1.36 23.74 12.33
C SER A 275 -1.46 22.61 13.38
N ALA A 276 -2.58 21.89 13.42
CA ALA A 276 -2.75 20.73 14.29
C ALA A 276 -1.94 19.52 13.79
N LEU A 277 -1.73 19.38 12.47
CA LEU A 277 -0.89 18.33 11.91
C LEU A 277 0.55 18.41 12.44
N TYR A 278 1.14 19.61 12.49
CA TYR A 278 2.50 19.77 13.01
C TYR A 278 2.62 19.32 14.47
N GLN A 279 1.65 19.67 15.32
CA GLN A 279 1.61 19.21 16.71
C GLN A 279 1.39 17.69 16.80
N SER A 280 0.53 17.11 15.96
CA SER A 280 0.33 15.67 15.92
C SER A 280 1.61 14.94 15.52
N LEU A 281 2.33 15.41 14.49
CA LEU A 281 3.62 14.86 14.09
C LEU A 281 4.67 15.01 15.21
N HIS A 282 4.70 16.15 15.89
CA HIS A 282 5.57 16.36 17.06
C HIS A 282 5.30 15.32 18.15
N ASN A 283 4.03 15.07 18.47
CA ASN A 283 3.65 14.10 19.48
C ASN A 283 4.09 12.69 19.09
N LEU A 284 3.92 12.29 17.82
CA LEU A 284 4.38 10.98 17.32
C LEU A 284 5.90 10.82 17.43
N VAL A 285 6.67 11.83 17.00
CA VAL A 285 8.14 11.81 17.10
C VAL A 285 8.59 11.75 18.55
N SER A 286 7.97 12.56 19.42
CA SER A 286 8.27 12.59 20.85
C SER A 286 8.00 11.25 21.52
N GLN A 287 6.85 10.63 21.24
CA GLN A 287 6.48 9.33 21.80
C GLN A 287 7.38 8.22 21.30
N ALA A 288 7.68 8.19 19.99
CA ALA A 288 8.65 7.25 19.41
C ALA A 288 10.03 7.39 20.07
N ALA A 289 10.48 8.63 20.29
CA ALA A 289 11.76 8.92 20.92
C ALA A 289 11.81 8.45 22.38
N TYR A 290 10.76 8.71 23.15
CA TYR A 290 10.66 8.22 24.52
C TYR A 290 10.60 6.69 24.58
N LEU A 291 9.79 6.06 23.72
CA LEU A 291 9.70 4.61 23.65
C LEU A 291 11.04 3.97 23.24
N SER A 292 11.77 4.60 22.32
CA SER A 292 13.14 4.21 21.98
C SER A 292 14.06 4.28 23.19
N ILE A 293 14.00 5.33 24.01
CA ILE A 293 14.80 5.42 25.25
C ILE A 293 14.45 4.26 26.18
N CYS A 294 13.17 3.96 26.38
CA CYS A 294 12.75 2.81 27.19
C CYS A 294 13.28 1.48 26.64
N CYS A 295 13.38 1.33 25.31
CA CYS A 295 14.00 0.15 24.69
C CYS A 295 15.52 0.06 24.89
N LYS A 296 16.21 1.18 25.18
CA LYS A 296 17.66 1.20 25.44
C LYS A 296 18.02 1.09 26.92
N ILE A 297 17.05 1.25 27.81
CA ILE A 297 17.23 1.10 29.27
C ILE A 297 17.03 -0.37 29.70
N THR A 298 16.30 -1.16 28.93
CA THR A 298 16.12 -2.59 29.23
C THR A 298 17.41 -3.37 28.99
N PRO A 299 17.81 -4.28 29.90
CA PRO A 299 18.91 -5.23 29.67
C PRO A 299 18.55 -6.33 28.66
N SER A 300 17.29 -6.46 28.28
CA SER A 300 16.82 -7.35 27.19
C SER A 300 17.02 -6.70 25.82
N VAL A 301 17.33 -7.50 24.80
CA VAL A 301 17.50 -7.00 23.43
C VAL A 301 16.14 -6.85 22.77
N ILE A 302 15.74 -5.62 22.44
CA ILE A 302 14.56 -5.36 21.60
C ILE A 302 15.00 -5.16 20.15
N GLN A 303 14.52 -6.02 19.26
CA GLN A 303 14.76 -5.92 17.82
C GLN A 303 13.50 -5.43 17.12
N ILE A 304 13.66 -4.38 16.32
CA ILE A 304 12.63 -3.83 15.44
C ILE A 304 13.04 -4.19 14.01
N HIS A 305 12.43 -5.25 13.49
CA HIS A 305 12.73 -5.81 12.19
C HIS A 305 11.87 -5.14 11.11
N ASP A 306 12.53 -4.40 10.22
CA ASP A 306 11.88 -3.82 9.05
C ASP A 306 11.46 -4.91 8.07
N LEU A 307 10.19 -4.88 7.65
CA LEU A 307 9.70 -5.67 6.53
C LEU A 307 10.08 -4.97 5.23
N ARG A 308 10.53 -5.73 4.24
CA ARG A 308 10.80 -5.21 2.90
C ARG A 308 9.64 -5.54 1.97
N PRO A 309 9.26 -4.62 1.08
CA PRO A 309 8.38 -4.96 -0.02
C PRO A 309 8.99 -6.13 -0.83
N GLY A 310 8.14 -7.08 -1.21
CA GLY A 310 8.55 -8.32 -1.86
C GLY A 310 8.95 -9.45 -0.91
N ASP A 311 9.07 -9.21 0.40
CA ASP A 311 9.25 -10.29 1.38
C ASP A 311 8.02 -11.20 1.39
N GLN A 312 8.21 -12.48 1.74
CA GLN A 312 7.10 -13.41 1.87
C GLN A 312 6.21 -13.03 3.07
N TRP A 313 4.90 -12.96 2.84
CA TRP A 313 3.93 -12.73 3.91
C TRP A 313 3.83 -13.98 4.80
N GLN A 314 4.10 -13.81 6.10
CA GLN A 314 4.02 -14.85 7.13
C GLN A 314 2.95 -14.47 8.16
N PRO A 315 1.77 -15.13 8.16
CA PRO A 315 0.65 -14.77 9.03
C PRO A 315 0.96 -14.84 10.55
N ASP A 316 1.91 -15.69 10.94
CA ASP A 316 2.32 -15.85 12.33
C ASP A 316 2.93 -14.55 12.89
N ASP A 317 3.78 -13.89 12.10
CA ASP A 317 4.52 -12.69 12.49
C ASP A 317 3.94 -11.39 11.91
N MET A 318 3.11 -11.48 10.87
CA MET A 318 2.63 -10.34 10.08
C MET A 318 1.10 -10.34 9.96
N ALA A 319 0.48 -9.26 10.45
CA ALA A 319 -0.93 -8.98 10.25
C ALA A 319 -1.20 -8.40 8.84
N SER A 320 -2.25 -8.92 8.20
CA SER A 320 -2.80 -8.36 6.96
C SER A 320 -3.70 -7.18 7.28
N LEU A 321 -3.48 -6.05 6.61
CA LEU A 321 -4.32 -4.85 6.69
C LEU A 321 -5.34 -4.77 5.55
N ASP A 322 -5.17 -5.60 4.51
CA ASP A 322 -6.05 -5.68 3.35
C ASP A 322 -6.05 -7.12 2.82
N THR A 323 -6.88 -7.95 3.45
CA THR A 323 -7.01 -9.36 3.08
C THR A 323 -7.81 -9.52 1.78
N ASP A 324 -8.76 -8.63 1.52
CA ASP A 324 -9.60 -8.65 0.32
C ASP A 324 -8.74 -8.35 -0.92
N GLY A 325 -7.88 -7.33 -0.85
CA GLY A 325 -6.94 -7.03 -1.93
C GLY A 325 -5.98 -8.19 -2.26
N TYR A 326 -5.59 -8.99 -1.25
CA TYR A 326 -4.84 -10.22 -1.49
C TYR A 326 -5.68 -11.28 -2.22
N ILE A 327 -6.92 -11.52 -1.78
CA ILE A 327 -7.83 -12.49 -2.40
C ILE A 327 -8.10 -12.11 -3.86
N ASP A 328 -8.41 -10.84 -4.11
CA ASP A 328 -8.64 -10.29 -5.45
C ASP A 328 -7.40 -10.46 -6.33
N SER A 329 -6.21 -10.18 -5.79
CA SER A 329 -4.97 -10.32 -6.56
C SER A 329 -4.70 -11.77 -6.98
N ARG A 330 -5.01 -12.72 -6.10
CA ARG A 330 -4.90 -14.14 -6.39
C ARG A 330 -5.94 -14.58 -7.43
N ALA A 331 -7.17 -14.09 -7.34
CA ALA A 331 -8.25 -14.42 -8.26
C ALA A 331 -7.91 -13.96 -9.69
N VAL A 332 -7.47 -12.72 -9.86
CA VAL A 332 -7.10 -12.16 -11.17
C VAL A 332 -5.94 -12.91 -11.81
N ILE A 333 -4.86 -13.20 -11.07
CA ILE A 333 -3.73 -13.99 -11.62
C ILE A 333 -4.19 -15.39 -12.04
N THR A 334 -5.06 -16.00 -11.24
CA THR A 334 -5.58 -17.34 -11.53
C THR A 334 -6.47 -17.32 -12.78
N GLU A 335 -7.29 -16.28 -12.94
CA GLU A 335 -8.18 -16.13 -14.08
C GLU A 335 -7.41 -15.79 -15.37
N ASP A 336 -6.44 -14.89 -15.29
CA ASP A 336 -5.51 -14.58 -16.39
C ASP A 336 -4.81 -15.86 -16.87
N TYR A 337 -4.32 -16.69 -15.95
CA TYR A 337 -3.70 -17.97 -16.28
C TYR A 337 -4.68 -18.92 -16.98
N LYS A 338 -5.91 -19.06 -16.47
CA LYS A 338 -6.94 -19.91 -17.10
C LYS A 338 -7.26 -19.43 -18.50
N GLN A 339 -7.41 -18.12 -18.69
CA GLN A 339 -7.70 -17.51 -19.98
C GLN A 339 -6.54 -17.72 -20.97
N GLU A 340 -5.29 -17.54 -20.53
CA GLU A 340 -4.10 -17.82 -21.35
C GLU A 340 -4.03 -19.29 -21.77
N VAL A 341 -4.26 -20.22 -20.85
CA VAL A 341 -4.30 -21.66 -21.15
C VAL A 341 -5.44 -21.99 -22.11
N HIS A 342 -6.62 -21.41 -21.92
CA HIS A 342 -7.76 -21.58 -22.82
C HIS A 342 -7.44 -21.07 -24.22
N ASN A 343 -6.88 -19.86 -24.34
CA ASN A 343 -6.49 -19.26 -25.61
C ASN A 343 -5.42 -20.11 -26.32
N LEU A 344 -4.43 -20.65 -25.58
CA LEU A 344 -3.43 -21.55 -26.12
C LEU A 344 -4.05 -22.87 -26.63
N LYS A 345 -4.99 -23.47 -25.89
CA LYS A 345 -5.71 -24.66 -26.34
C LYS A 345 -6.51 -24.40 -27.62
N ALA A 346 -7.21 -23.28 -27.69
CA ALA A 346 -7.95 -22.86 -28.89
C ALA A 346 -7.01 -22.63 -30.09
N TYR A 347 -5.84 -22.02 -29.85
CA TYR A 347 -4.81 -21.82 -30.88
C TYR A 347 -4.24 -23.16 -31.38
N ILE A 348 -3.88 -24.07 -30.47
CA ILE A 348 -3.38 -25.41 -30.80
C ILE A 348 -4.41 -26.19 -31.62
N ALA A 349 -5.71 -26.10 -31.27
CA ALA A 349 -6.77 -26.73 -32.05
C ALA A 349 -6.89 -26.16 -33.46
N LYS A 350 -6.70 -24.85 -33.63
CA LYS A 350 -6.65 -24.19 -34.94
C LYS A 350 -5.46 -24.67 -35.78
N VAL A 351 -4.25 -24.64 -35.21
CA VAL A 351 -3.03 -25.12 -35.87
C VAL A 351 -3.13 -26.60 -36.23
N LYS A 352 -3.72 -27.43 -35.35
CA LYS A 352 -3.96 -28.85 -35.63
C LYS A 352 -4.89 -29.03 -36.83
N LYS A 353 -5.99 -28.28 -36.91
CA LYS A 353 -6.91 -28.33 -38.05
C LYS A 353 -6.24 -27.91 -39.36
N GLU A 354 -5.39 -26.88 -39.31
CA GLU A 354 -4.59 -26.45 -40.46
C GLU A 354 -3.58 -27.53 -40.87
N MET A 355 -2.87 -28.14 -39.92
CA MET A 355 -1.98 -29.27 -40.14
C MET A 355 -2.72 -30.45 -40.79
N ASP A 356 -3.86 -30.87 -40.24
CA ASP A 356 -4.67 -31.97 -40.77
C ASP A 356 -5.19 -31.67 -42.18
N SER A 357 -5.50 -30.40 -42.50
CA SER A 357 -5.92 -29.98 -43.85
C SER A 357 -4.78 -30.00 -44.89
N LEU A 358 -3.54 -29.85 -44.43
CA LEU A 358 -2.32 -29.85 -45.25
C LEU A 358 -1.71 -31.25 -45.39
N MET A 359 -2.16 -32.23 -44.59
CA MET A 359 -1.80 -33.63 -44.73
C MET A 359 -2.83 -34.36 -45.60
N PRO A 360 -2.54 -34.65 -46.88
CA PRO A 360 -3.42 -35.48 -47.69
C PRO A 360 -3.46 -36.93 -47.13
N PRO A 361 -4.54 -37.69 -47.38
CA PRO A 361 -4.58 -39.11 -47.04
C PRO A 361 -3.54 -39.84 -47.89
N LEU A 362 -2.45 -40.31 -47.25
CA LEU A 362 -1.54 -41.36 -47.71
C LEU A 362 -1.30 -41.40 -49.24
N VAL A 363 -0.60 -40.40 -49.78
CA VAL A 363 0.18 -40.61 -51.01
C VAL A 363 1.63 -40.32 -50.67
N GLU A 364 2.46 -41.33 -50.89
CA GLU A 364 3.82 -41.45 -50.40
C GLU A 364 4.70 -40.23 -50.73
N GLY A 365 5.26 -39.62 -49.69
CA GLY A 365 6.63 -39.11 -49.73
C GLY A 365 6.86 -37.62 -49.99
N ILE A 366 5.87 -36.81 -50.40
CA ILE A 366 6.11 -35.37 -50.65
C ILE A 366 5.54 -34.52 -49.51
N LYS A 367 6.34 -34.33 -48.46
CA LYS A 367 6.06 -33.30 -47.44
C LYS A 367 6.33 -31.93 -48.05
N THR A 368 5.30 -31.09 -48.14
CA THR A 368 5.49 -29.70 -48.52
C THR A 368 6.14 -28.93 -47.36
N THR A 369 6.96 -27.93 -47.66
CA THR A 369 7.58 -27.05 -46.63
C THR A 369 6.54 -26.42 -45.69
N LYS A 370 5.33 -26.17 -46.19
CA LYS A 370 4.19 -25.69 -45.39
C LYS A 370 3.68 -26.72 -44.37
N CYS A 371 3.69 -28.01 -44.71
CA CYS A 371 3.32 -29.09 -43.79
C CYS A 371 4.35 -29.24 -42.66
N GLU A 372 5.64 -29.17 -42.98
CA GLU A 372 6.71 -29.21 -41.98
C GLU A 372 6.66 -28.01 -41.01
N GLN A 373 6.36 -26.82 -41.52
CA GLN A 373 6.14 -25.63 -40.70
C GLN A 373 4.93 -25.78 -39.76
N ALA A 374 3.80 -26.28 -40.26
CA ALA A 374 2.60 -26.51 -39.44
C ALA A 374 2.85 -27.56 -38.33
N ILE A 375 3.59 -28.64 -38.63
CA ILE A 375 3.98 -29.65 -37.62
C ILE A 375 4.92 -29.05 -36.57
N ALA A 376 5.92 -28.28 -37.00
CA ALA A 376 6.85 -27.63 -36.09
C ALA A 376 6.14 -26.61 -35.18
N GLU A 377 5.21 -25.84 -35.75
CA GLU A 377 4.38 -24.90 -35.01
C GLU A 377 3.47 -25.61 -34.00
N TYR A 378 2.77 -26.67 -34.41
CA TYR A 378 1.94 -27.48 -33.52
C TYR A 378 2.74 -28.02 -32.33
N HIS A 379 3.90 -28.63 -32.58
CA HIS A 379 4.77 -29.15 -31.51
C HIS A 379 5.35 -28.04 -30.62
N LYS A 380 5.69 -26.87 -31.17
CA LYS A 380 6.14 -25.72 -30.40
C LYS A 380 5.07 -25.28 -29.40
N TYR A 381 3.82 -25.08 -29.85
CA TYR A 381 2.74 -24.63 -28.98
C TYR A 381 2.26 -25.72 -28.00
N LEU A 382 2.32 -26.99 -28.39
CA LEU A 382 2.14 -28.11 -27.45
C LEU A 382 3.20 -28.09 -26.34
N GLY A 383 4.46 -27.82 -26.67
CA GLY A 383 5.55 -27.66 -25.70
C GLY A 383 5.26 -26.52 -24.72
N ILE A 384 4.87 -25.35 -25.23
CA ILE A 384 4.51 -24.17 -24.42
C ILE A 384 3.32 -24.48 -23.49
N LEU A 385 2.29 -25.16 -23.99
CA LEU A 385 1.13 -25.54 -23.17
C LEU A 385 1.53 -26.55 -22.08
N ALA A 386 2.34 -27.54 -22.42
CA ALA A 386 2.83 -28.54 -21.46
C ALA A 386 3.65 -27.88 -20.35
N GLU A 387 4.52 -26.94 -20.69
CA GLU A 387 5.31 -26.17 -19.73
C GLU A 387 4.42 -25.29 -18.83
N LYS A 388 3.49 -24.52 -19.41
CA LYS A 388 2.55 -23.70 -18.63
C LYS A 388 1.65 -24.52 -17.72
N THR A 389 1.25 -25.73 -18.14
CA THR A 389 0.42 -26.61 -17.31
C THR A 389 1.22 -27.25 -16.17
N ARG A 390 2.52 -27.50 -16.37
CA ARG A 390 3.44 -27.99 -15.32
C ARG A 390 3.75 -26.94 -14.27
N CYS A 391 3.72 -25.66 -14.63
CA CYS A 391 4.06 -24.54 -13.76
C CYS A 391 2.86 -23.60 -13.57
N PRO A 392 1.79 -24.02 -12.85
CA PRO A 392 0.67 -23.14 -12.55
C PRO A 392 1.10 -21.96 -11.65
N PRO A 393 0.26 -20.92 -11.49
CA PRO A 393 0.61 -19.74 -10.70
C PRO A 393 1.05 -20.06 -9.28
N THR A 394 0.55 -21.13 -8.67
CA THR A 394 0.97 -21.60 -7.35
C THR A 394 2.44 -22.01 -7.24
N TYR A 395 3.16 -22.24 -8.35
CA TYR A 395 4.60 -22.52 -8.34
C TYR A 395 5.44 -21.26 -8.50
N THR A 396 4.89 -20.24 -9.15
CA THR A 396 5.62 -19.01 -9.53
C THR A 396 5.28 -17.84 -8.62
N HIS A 397 4.09 -17.84 -8.03
CA HIS A 397 3.58 -16.76 -7.19
C HIS A 397 3.45 -17.21 -5.73
N ARG A 398 3.69 -16.26 -4.83
CA ARG A 398 3.57 -16.39 -3.37
C ARG A 398 2.77 -15.21 -2.85
N ALA A 399 2.33 -15.31 -1.61
CA ALA A 399 1.85 -14.15 -0.89
C ALA A 399 3.06 -13.31 -0.49
N LEU A 400 3.16 -12.11 -1.03
CA LEU A 400 4.28 -11.18 -0.85
C LEU A 400 3.79 -9.89 -0.20
N VAL A 401 4.69 -9.16 0.44
CA VAL A 401 4.42 -7.84 1.02
C VAL A 401 4.39 -6.78 -0.09
N LYS A 402 3.24 -6.15 -0.31
CA LYS A 402 3.09 -4.99 -1.22
C LYS A 402 3.53 -3.71 -0.51
N ILE A 403 2.97 -3.46 0.67
CA ILE A 403 3.26 -2.28 1.50
C ILE A 403 3.72 -2.75 2.88
N SER A 404 4.90 -2.27 3.29
CA SER A 404 5.46 -2.46 4.62
C SER A 404 5.01 -1.32 5.54
N VAL A 405 4.02 -1.56 6.39
CA VAL A 405 3.38 -0.50 7.19
C VAL A 405 3.98 -0.42 8.59
N TRP A 406 4.16 -1.56 9.25
CA TRP A 406 4.66 -1.65 10.62
C TRP A 406 5.70 -2.77 10.77
N PRO A 407 6.81 -2.54 11.48
CA PRO A 407 7.85 -3.54 11.67
C PRO A 407 7.42 -4.66 12.63
N ILE A 408 8.09 -5.80 12.55
CA ILE A 408 7.98 -6.87 13.57
C ILE A 408 8.83 -6.45 14.77
N ILE A 409 8.28 -6.55 15.98
CA ILE A 409 8.97 -6.14 17.21
C ILE A 409 9.11 -7.35 18.12
N ARG A 410 10.35 -7.74 18.41
CA ARG A 410 10.68 -8.88 19.27
C ARG A 410 11.56 -8.46 20.43
N ARG A 411 11.31 -9.01 21.61
CA ARG A 411 12.19 -8.91 22.76
C ARG A 411 12.84 -10.26 23.02
N TYR A 412 14.15 -10.25 23.11
CA TYR A 412 14.97 -11.38 23.52
C TYR A 412 15.40 -11.12 24.96
N THR A 413 14.98 -11.99 25.87
CA THR A 413 15.35 -11.90 27.28
C THR A 413 16.20 -13.12 27.63
N PRO A 414 17.30 -12.97 28.37
CA PRO A 414 18.10 -14.11 28.82
C PRO A 414 17.35 -14.94 29.86
N GLY A 415 17.58 -16.25 29.86
CA GLY A 415 17.00 -17.23 30.77
C GLY A 415 15.80 -17.99 30.25
N SER A 416 15.64 -19.22 30.74
CA SER A 416 14.45 -20.07 30.54
C SER A 416 13.24 -19.56 31.33
N GLU A 417 12.04 -20.10 31.06
CA GLU A 417 10.82 -19.75 31.78
C GLU A 417 10.92 -20.08 33.28
N GLU A 418 11.57 -21.20 33.61
CA GLU A 418 11.83 -21.65 34.97
C GLU A 418 12.82 -20.71 35.69
N GLU A 419 13.93 -20.36 35.03
CA GLU A 419 14.93 -19.46 35.59
C GLU A 419 14.44 -18.03 35.74
N PHE A 420 13.50 -17.57 34.91
CA PHE A 420 12.93 -16.22 35.04
C PHE A 420 12.21 -16.03 36.37
N SER A 421 11.61 -17.09 36.93
CA SER A 421 10.97 -17.06 38.25
C SER A 421 11.96 -16.90 39.41
N ASP A 422 13.23 -17.29 39.22
CA ASP A 422 14.27 -17.11 40.23
C ASP A 422 14.88 -15.70 40.14
N GLN A 423 14.55 -14.86 41.11
CA GLN A 423 15.07 -13.48 41.23
C GLN A 423 16.51 -13.42 41.75
N ARG A 424 17.08 -14.53 42.21
CA ARG A 424 18.44 -14.55 42.79
C ARG A 424 19.55 -14.51 41.74
N ILE A 425 19.25 -14.94 40.50
CA ILE A 425 20.20 -14.97 39.39
C ILE A 425 20.01 -13.70 38.55
N PRO A 426 21.03 -12.82 38.41
CA PRO A 426 20.98 -11.68 37.51
C PRO A 426 20.65 -12.13 36.08
N LEU A 427 19.84 -11.35 35.34
CA LEU A 427 19.40 -11.70 33.98
C LEU A 427 20.56 -12.15 33.06
N ARG A 428 21.71 -11.49 33.13
CA ARG A 428 22.92 -11.78 32.32
C ARG A 428 23.60 -13.13 32.62
N GLU A 429 23.25 -13.76 33.74
CA GLU A 429 23.83 -15.03 34.23
C GLU A 429 22.87 -16.21 34.03
N LYS A 430 21.70 -15.97 33.43
CA LYS A 430 20.70 -17.00 33.11
C LYS A 430 21.03 -17.69 31.77
N ASP A 431 20.80 -18.99 31.70
CA ASP A 431 21.13 -19.80 30.53
C ASP A 431 19.95 -19.86 29.54
N GLY A 432 20.29 -19.83 28.25
CA GLY A 432 19.31 -19.77 27.17
C GLY A 432 18.65 -18.39 27.02
N PHE A 433 17.61 -18.32 26.18
CA PHE A 433 16.86 -17.09 25.98
C PHE A 433 15.43 -17.39 25.52
N ARG A 434 14.54 -16.45 25.84
CA ARG A 434 13.14 -16.45 25.45
C ARG A 434 12.87 -15.33 24.44
N ILE A 435 12.02 -15.61 23.47
CA ILE A 435 11.62 -14.67 22.42
C ILE A 435 10.16 -14.31 22.66
N PHE A 436 9.90 -13.03 22.93
CA PHE A 436 8.55 -12.49 23.02
C PHE A 436 8.27 -11.62 21.81
N LEU A 437 7.15 -11.89 21.14
CA LEU A 437 6.63 -11.02 20.09
C LEU A 437 5.89 -9.85 20.76
N LEU A 438 6.51 -8.68 20.78
CA LEU A 438 5.92 -7.47 21.34
C LEU A 438 4.89 -6.83 20.40
N GLY A 439 5.07 -7.02 19.09
CA GLY A 439 4.16 -6.53 18.08
C GLY A 439 4.34 -7.26 16.76
N LYS A 440 3.21 -7.72 16.19
CA LYS A 440 3.18 -8.23 14.82
C LYS A 440 3.52 -7.11 13.84
N GLY A 441 4.24 -7.45 12.78
CA GLY A 441 4.37 -6.56 11.64
C GLY A 441 3.00 -6.33 11.00
N ALA A 442 2.81 -5.21 10.32
CA ALA A 442 1.56 -4.93 9.61
C ALA A 442 1.89 -4.67 8.14
N VAL A 443 1.19 -5.37 7.25
CA VAL A 443 1.46 -5.34 5.81
C VAL A 443 0.17 -5.32 5.01
N ILE A 444 0.28 -4.83 3.77
CA ILE A 444 -0.70 -5.12 2.73
C ILE A 444 -0.10 -6.24 1.87
N PRO A 445 -0.64 -7.47 1.94
CA PRO A 445 -0.15 -8.55 1.11
C PRO A 445 -0.74 -8.48 -0.30
N TYR A 446 -0.04 -9.09 -1.26
CA TYR A 446 -0.53 -9.35 -2.61
C TYR A 446 -0.01 -10.68 -3.12
N PHE A 447 -0.71 -11.28 -4.08
CA PHE A 447 -0.23 -12.47 -4.76
C PHE A 447 0.73 -12.05 -5.88
N GLY A 448 2.03 -12.30 -5.69
CA GLY A 448 3.10 -11.79 -6.54
C GLY A 448 4.13 -12.85 -6.87
N ARG A 449 4.91 -12.64 -7.95
CA ARG A 449 5.93 -13.59 -8.41
C ARG A 449 7.20 -13.50 -7.57
N GLU A 450 7.70 -14.65 -7.11
CA GLU A 450 8.95 -14.77 -6.34
C GLU A 450 10.16 -14.70 -7.30
N ASN A 451 11.17 -13.87 -6.99
CA ASN A 451 12.35 -13.61 -7.84
C ASN A 451 12.06 -12.96 -9.19
N LYS A 452 11.78 -11.65 -9.17
CA LYS A 452 11.64 -10.80 -10.35
C LYS A 452 13.02 -10.58 -11.01
N ILE A 453 13.46 -11.51 -11.85
CA ILE A 453 14.63 -11.32 -12.71
C ILE A 453 14.16 -10.59 -13.99
N GLY A 454 14.37 -9.27 -14.05
CA GLY A 454 14.18 -8.44 -15.27
C GLY A 454 12.87 -7.63 -15.38
N ASP A 455 12.96 -6.50 -16.08
CA ASP A 455 11.99 -5.56 -16.72
C ASP A 455 10.59 -5.23 -16.13
N GLU A 456 10.07 -5.94 -15.12
CA GLU A 456 8.72 -5.67 -14.58
C GLU A 456 8.69 -4.64 -13.43
N TYR A 457 9.83 -4.31 -12.83
CA TYR A 457 9.92 -3.30 -11.78
C TYR A 457 10.27 -1.94 -12.37
N CYS A 458 9.37 -0.97 -12.22
CA CYS A 458 9.63 0.43 -12.54
C CYS A 458 9.81 1.21 -11.24
N SER A 459 11.01 1.74 -11.00
CA SER A 459 11.30 2.56 -9.83
C SER A 459 10.41 3.81 -9.82
N LEU A 460 10.21 4.41 -8.64
CA LEU A 460 9.33 5.57 -8.54
C LEU A 460 9.86 6.79 -9.32
N PRO A 461 11.17 7.11 -9.30
CA PRO A 461 11.74 8.15 -10.15
C PRO A 461 11.60 7.86 -11.65
N GLU A 462 11.78 6.61 -12.07
CA GLU A 462 11.59 6.22 -13.47
C GLU A 462 10.13 6.37 -13.89
N TRP A 463 9.19 5.94 -13.04
CA TRP A 463 7.75 6.12 -13.27
C TRP A 463 7.37 7.59 -13.43
N ILE A 464 7.83 8.44 -12.51
CA ILE A 464 7.61 9.90 -12.58
C ILE A 464 8.23 10.47 -13.87
N GLY A 465 9.42 10.01 -14.25
CA GLY A 465 10.07 10.39 -15.49
C GLY A 465 9.27 10.00 -16.74
N MET A 466 8.72 8.78 -16.77
CA MET A 466 7.84 8.31 -17.84
C MET A 466 6.57 9.17 -17.94
N LYS A 467 5.93 9.47 -16.80
CA LYS A 467 4.74 10.33 -16.75
C LYS A 467 5.01 11.74 -17.26
N LYS A 468 6.15 12.35 -16.87
CA LYS A 468 6.55 13.66 -17.39
C LYS A 468 6.70 13.65 -18.91
N ARG A 469 7.38 12.64 -19.47
CA ARG A 469 7.52 12.50 -20.93
C ARG A 469 6.16 12.35 -21.62
N GLN A 470 5.27 11.52 -21.07
CA GLN A 470 3.91 11.35 -21.62
C GLN A 470 3.10 12.66 -21.56
N ALA A 471 3.24 13.43 -20.48
CA ALA A 471 2.59 14.74 -20.35
C ALA A 471 3.15 15.75 -21.37
N ASP A 472 4.47 15.80 -21.53
CA ASP A 472 5.15 16.67 -22.51
C ASP A 472 4.77 16.29 -23.96
N GLU A 473 4.65 15.00 -24.25
CA GLU A 473 4.19 14.48 -25.56
C GLU A 473 2.73 14.87 -25.83
N ARG A 474 1.84 14.77 -24.83
CA ARG A 474 0.44 15.23 -24.95
C ARG A 474 0.37 16.74 -25.23
N LEU A 475 1.18 17.54 -24.54
CA LEU A 475 1.27 19.00 -24.73
C LEU A 475 1.84 19.35 -26.11
N SER A 476 2.87 18.64 -26.56
CA SER A 476 3.46 18.78 -27.89
C SER A 476 2.47 18.42 -28.99
N TRP A 477 1.71 17.34 -28.81
CA TRP A 477 0.68 16.92 -29.75
C TRP A 477 -0.49 17.91 -29.80
N MET A 478 -0.97 18.41 -28.65
CA MET A 478 -1.98 19.48 -28.59
C MET A 478 -1.49 20.79 -29.21
N GLY A 479 -0.22 21.15 -29.03
CA GLY A 479 0.40 22.31 -29.67
C GLY A 479 0.54 22.17 -31.21
N THR A 480 0.64 20.92 -31.69
CA THR A 480 0.71 20.60 -33.12
C THR A 480 -0.69 20.56 -33.77
N VAL A 481 -1.69 20.02 -33.07
CA VAL A 481 -3.11 20.02 -33.50
C VAL A 481 -3.72 21.44 -33.46
N GLY A 482 -3.21 22.34 -32.59
CA GLY A 482 -3.55 23.77 -32.63
C GLY A 482 -3.12 24.50 -33.91
N LYS A 483 -2.25 23.90 -34.74
CA LYS A 483 -1.83 24.45 -36.05
C LYS A 483 -2.27 23.62 -37.26
N GLY A 484 -2.89 22.46 -37.06
CA GLY A 484 -3.33 21.58 -38.13
C GLY A 484 -4.65 20.91 -37.75
N GLY A 485 -5.70 21.22 -38.51
CA GLY A 485 -7.09 20.91 -38.19
C GLY A 485 -7.42 19.45 -37.88
N LEU A 486 -8.58 19.31 -37.23
CA LEU A 486 -9.29 18.07 -36.91
C LEU A 486 -9.05 16.93 -37.90
N GLN A 487 -8.49 15.83 -37.40
CA GLN A 487 -8.79 14.47 -37.87
C GLN A 487 -8.92 13.56 -36.65
N ALA A 488 -10.01 12.80 -36.64
CA ALA A 488 -10.63 12.23 -35.46
C ALA A 488 -9.89 11.02 -34.87
N VAL A 489 -10.10 10.89 -33.56
CA VAL A 489 -9.64 9.86 -32.64
C VAL A 489 -10.26 8.49 -32.96
N LYS A 490 -9.41 7.45 -33.00
CA LYS A 490 -9.77 6.07 -32.61
C LYS A 490 -8.76 5.56 -31.55
N ILE A 491 -9.08 5.91 -30.32
CA ILE A 491 -9.01 5.11 -29.07
C ILE A 491 -7.87 4.07 -29.01
N PHE A 492 -6.81 4.44 -28.29
CA PHE A 492 -6.00 3.52 -27.50
C PHE A 492 -6.83 3.07 -26.29
N GLY A 493 -7.00 1.75 -26.15
CA GLY A 493 -7.71 1.14 -25.05
C GLY A 493 -7.46 -0.36 -24.99
N THR A 494 -6.19 -0.78 -24.95
CA THR A 494 -5.77 -2.11 -24.49
C THR A 494 -4.25 -2.11 -24.30
N ILE A 495 -3.78 -2.08 -23.06
CA ILE A 495 -2.49 -2.68 -22.72
C ILE A 495 -2.84 -4.05 -22.13
N GLY A 496 -2.58 -5.10 -22.91
CA GLY A 496 -2.78 -6.48 -22.48
C GLY A 496 -2.92 -7.44 -23.65
N VAL A 497 -2.06 -8.47 -23.65
CA VAL A 497 -2.01 -9.66 -24.52
C VAL A 497 -1.28 -9.47 -25.86
N GLY A 498 -0.06 -10.01 -25.92
CA GLY A 498 0.89 -9.80 -27.01
C GLY A 498 0.81 -10.81 -28.14
N THR A 499 1.79 -10.71 -29.04
CA THR A 499 2.31 -11.79 -29.89
C THR A 499 3.61 -11.31 -30.49
N ALA A 500 4.70 -12.03 -30.21
CA ALA A 500 5.88 -11.99 -31.05
C ALA A 500 5.50 -12.56 -32.43
N ALA A 501 5.68 -11.78 -33.49
CA ALA A 501 5.65 -12.26 -34.85
C ALA A 501 6.96 -11.87 -35.53
N ALA A 502 7.76 -12.89 -35.81
CA ALA A 502 8.89 -12.81 -36.71
C ALA A 502 8.40 -12.45 -38.12
N GLY A 503 9.10 -11.54 -38.79
CA GLY A 503 8.86 -11.19 -40.18
C GLY A 503 10.15 -10.73 -40.83
N GLY A 504 10.83 -11.66 -41.52
CA GLY A 504 11.85 -11.30 -42.50
C GLY A 504 11.19 -10.65 -43.72
N GLY A 505 11.85 -9.63 -44.26
CA GLY A 505 11.41 -8.93 -45.46
C GLY A 505 12.58 -8.14 -46.06
N LEU A 506 13.18 -8.73 -47.08
CA LEU A 506 14.30 -8.25 -47.89
C LEU A 506 13.79 -7.21 -48.89
N VAL A 507 14.34 -5.99 -48.92
CA VAL A 507 14.26 -5.06 -50.08
C VAL A 507 15.52 -4.18 -50.12
N VAL A 508 16.29 -4.38 -51.20
CA VAL A 508 17.52 -3.73 -51.72
C VAL A 508 18.80 -3.93 -50.91
#